data_AF-A0AAU7EKQ3-F1
#
_entry.id   AF-A0AAU7EKQ3-F1
#
_cell.length_a   1.000
_cell.length_b   1.000
_cell.length_c   1.000
_cell.angle_alpha   90.00
_cell.angle_beta   90.00
_cell.angle_gamma   90.00
#
_symmetry.space_group_name_H-M   'P 1'
#
loop_
_entity.id
_entity.type
_entity.pdbx_description
1 polymer ?
#
loop_
_entity_poly.entity_id
_entity_poly.type
_entity_poly.pdbx_seq_one_letter_code
_entity_poly.pdbx_strand_id
1 'polypeptide(L)'
;MKKNYLKIISKTILVSCLGVFLISCEGEDGINGENGINGEQGIDGENGINGENGVGFNELAKYGSVTVNVAGTRSDDVAFTQEHEFRFINNDNDENDVYFGNSDIYFEIGRFFNTPDADYNNSILTQLEVKDAGLETQSFSFAIELWGFSVVSEDLKYFIFDDENSIYTSDDPGVTNFSITNYSFNDTTNRITYSFTMDIEEDNTTGNSLTVSGTVNAIVLENIQDK
;
A
#
# COMPACT_ATOMS: atom_id res chain seq x y z
N MET A 1 96.86 -40.85 41.76
CA MET A 1 97.16 -39.61 41.01
C MET A 1 96.10 -39.20 39.97
N LYS A 2 95.32 -40.11 39.35
CA LYS A 2 94.31 -39.77 38.32
C LYS A 2 93.13 -38.86 38.75
N LYS A 3 92.71 -38.89 40.02
CA LYS A 3 91.56 -38.11 40.54
C LYS A 3 91.78 -36.59 40.54
N ASN A 4 93.02 -36.13 40.66
CA ASN A 4 93.33 -34.70 40.70
C ASN A 4 93.45 -34.10 39.29
N TYR A 5 93.94 -34.88 38.31
CA TYR A 5 93.99 -34.47 36.91
C TYR A 5 92.59 -34.25 36.32
N LEU A 6 91.61 -35.09 36.66
CA LEU A 6 90.23 -34.92 36.20
C LEU A 6 89.56 -33.66 36.76
N LYS A 7 89.87 -33.29 38.02
CA LYS A 7 89.40 -32.04 38.64
C LYS A 7 90.05 -30.81 38.02
N ILE A 8 91.33 -30.89 37.64
CA ILE A 8 92.05 -29.80 36.98
C ILE A 8 91.53 -29.63 35.55
N ILE A 9 91.43 -30.72 34.77
CA ILE A 9 90.89 -30.69 33.41
C ILE A 9 89.43 -30.21 33.41
N SER A 10 88.60 -30.66 34.35
CA SER A 10 87.22 -30.19 34.49
C SER A 10 87.15 -28.70 34.82
N LYS A 11 88.01 -28.17 35.70
CA LYS A 11 88.08 -26.73 35.99
C LYS A 11 88.58 -25.92 34.79
N THR A 12 89.58 -26.41 34.07
CA THR A 12 90.11 -25.73 32.88
C THR A 12 89.07 -25.72 31.76
N ILE A 13 88.40 -26.84 31.48
CA ILE A 13 87.31 -26.90 30.49
C ILE A 13 86.15 -25.99 30.92
N LEU A 14 85.78 -25.96 32.20
CA LEU A 14 84.72 -25.09 32.70
C LEU A 14 85.06 -23.61 32.49
N VAL A 15 86.32 -23.21 32.77
CA VAL A 15 86.78 -21.82 32.56
C VAL A 15 86.86 -21.46 31.08
N SER A 16 87.32 -22.39 30.23
CA SER A 16 87.34 -22.20 28.77
C SER A 16 85.93 -22.07 28.18
N CYS A 17 84.98 -22.92 28.60
CA CYS A 17 83.59 -22.84 28.17
C CYS A 17 82.92 -21.54 28.66
N LEU A 18 83.19 -21.12 29.90
CA LEU A 18 82.63 -19.88 30.46
C LEU A 18 83.14 -18.63 29.72
N GLY A 19 84.40 -18.65 29.25
CA GLY A 19 84.95 -17.56 28.43
C GLY A 19 84.25 -17.41 27.07
N VAL A 20 83.84 -18.51 26.43
CA VAL A 20 83.12 -18.46 25.15
C VAL A 20 81.67 -17.98 25.35
N PHE A 21 81.02 -18.35 26.46
CA PHE A 21 79.68 -17.85 26.80
C PHE A 21 79.65 -16.34 27.09
N LEU A 22 80.73 -15.76 27.60
CA LEU A 22 80.79 -14.33 27.92
C LEU A 22 81.06 -13.45 26.69
N ILE A 23 81.72 -13.97 25.65
CA ILE A 23 82.02 -13.21 24.42
C ILE A 23 80.85 -13.28 23.42
N SER A 24 80.07 -14.35 23.40
CA SER A 24 78.88 -14.48 22.54
C SER A 24 77.62 -13.78 23.09
N CYS A 25 77.73 -12.98 24.15
CA CYS A 25 76.60 -12.33 24.81
C CYS A 25 76.43 -10.84 24.44
N GLU A 26 77.18 -10.32 23.47
CA GLU A 26 76.80 -9.07 22.79
C GLU A 26 75.87 -9.44 21.63
N GLY A 27 74.64 -9.84 21.97
CA GLY A 27 73.56 -9.81 20.99
C GLY A 27 73.25 -8.34 20.72
N GLU A 28 73.54 -7.86 19.51
CA GLU A 28 72.99 -6.57 19.07
C GLU A 28 71.47 -6.71 19.08
N ASP A 29 70.81 -5.94 19.95
CA ASP A 29 69.36 -5.86 19.95
C ASP A 29 68.92 -5.40 18.55
N GLY A 30 68.13 -6.23 17.87
CA GLY A 30 67.59 -5.89 16.56
C GLY A 30 66.84 -4.56 16.65
N ILE A 31 67.12 -3.65 15.70
CA ILE A 31 66.45 -2.36 15.65
C ILE A 31 64.93 -2.61 15.54
N ASN A 32 64.15 -2.00 16.43
CA ASN A 32 62.69 -2.10 16.37
C ASN A 32 62.21 -1.64 14.99
N GLY A 33 61.40 -2.47 14.31
CA GLY A 33 60.79 -2.11 13.04
C GLY A 33 59.93 -0.85 13.19
N GLU A 34 59.93 0.02 12.18
CA GLU A 34 59.11 1.23 12.19
C GLU A 34 57.62 0.86 12.19
N ASN A 35 56.83 1.62 12.95
CA ASN A 35 55.38 1.46 12.94
C ASN A 35 54.84 1.82 11.55
N GLY A 36 53.98 0.96 11.01
CA GLY A 36 53.26 1.24 9.76
C GLY A 36 52.39 2.50 9.89
N ILE A 37 52.24 3.22 8.78
CA ILE A 37 51.41 4.43 8.74
C ILE A 37 49.93 3.99 8.81
N ASN A 38 49.14 4.63 9.68
CA ASN A 38 47.70 4.39 9.73
C ASN A 38 47.05 4.78 8.39
N GLY A 39 46.13 3.94 7.91
CA GLY A 39 45.35 4.25 6.71
C GLY A 39 44.49 5.50 6.90
N GLU A 40 44.30 6.27 5.83
CA GLU A 40 43.45 7.45 5.85
C GLU A 40 41.98 7.06 5.97
N GLN A 41 41.21 7.86 6.71
CA GLN A 41 39.76 7.69 6.76
C GLN A 41 39.15 8.00 5.39
N GLY A 42 38.25 7.13 4.93
CA GLY A 42 37.50 7.35 3.70
C GLY A 42 36.61 8.59 3.82
N ILE A 43 36.34 9.23 2.69
CA ILE A 43 35.40 10.34 2.61
C ILE A 43 33.96 9.84 2.73
N ASP A 44 33.14 10.56 3.50
CA ASP A 44 31.71 10.31 3.61
C ASP A 44 31.03 10.52 2.24
N GLY A 45 30.02 9.69 1.94
CA GLY A 45 29.23 9.81 0.72
C GLY A 45 28.36 11.06 0.72
N GLU A 46 28.10 11.62 -0.45
CA GLU A 46 27.19 12.76 -0.60
C GLU A 46 25.72 12.32 -0.47
N ASN A 47 24.88 13.20 0.08
CA ASN A 47 23.44 12.99 0.13
C ASN A 47 22.84 13.02 -1.29
N GLY A 48 21.88 12.13 -1.56
CA GLY A 48 21.13 12.14 -2.81
C GLY A 48 20.29 13.42 -2.99
N ILE A 49 19.93 13.70 -4.25
CA ILE A 49 19.02 14.80 -4.59
C ILE A 49 17.58 14.36 -4.32
N ASN A 50 16.74 15.29 -3.85
CA ASN A 50 15.30 15.06 -3.67
C ASN A 50 14.63 14.71 -5.03
N GLY A 51 13.74 13.71 -5.02
CA GLY A 51 12.93 13.39 -6.19
C GLY A 51 11.93 14.50 -6.55
N GLU A 52 11.51 14.55 -7.81
CA GLU A 52 10.43 15.43 -8.27
C GLU A 52 9.05 14.85 -7.93
N ASN A 53 8.05 15.72 -7.80
CA ASN A 53 6.65 15.29 -7.60
C ASN A 53 6.14 14.60 -8.87
N GLY A 54 5.41 13.49 -8.70
CA GLY A 54 4.72 12.82 -9.82
C GLY A 54 3.73 13.75 -10.52
N VAL A 55 3.88 13.91 -11.83
CA VAL A 55 2.97 14.70 -12.69
C VAL A 55 1.80 13.81 -13.13
N GLY A 56 0.57 14.33 -13.14
CA GLY A 56 -0.62 13.64 -13.69
C GLY A 56 -1.74 13.33 -12.70
N PHE A 57 -1.44 13.15 -11.41
CA PHE A 57 -2.46 12.80 -10.40
C PHE A 57 -3.58 13.83 -10.24
N ASN A 58 -3.26 15.12 -10.40
CA ASN A 58 -4.27 16.17 -10.32
C ASN A 58 -5.30 16.10 -11.44
N GLU A 59 -4.89 15.66 -12.64
CA GLU A 59 -5.81 15.53 -13.78
C GLU A 59 -6.76 14.35 -13.59
N LEU A 60 -6.28 13.27 -12.98
CA LEU A 60 -7.09 12.08 -12.68
C LEU A 60 -8.02 12.31 -11.48
N ALA A 61 -7.71 13.25 -10.59
CA ALA A 61 -8.52 13.56 -9.40
C ALA A 61 -9.56 14.67 -9.59
N LYS A 62 -9.61 15.33 -10.76
CA LYS A 62 -10.45 16.53 -10.97
C LYS A 62 -11.95 16.23 -11.06
N TYR A 63 -12.32 14.98 -11.30
CA TYR A 63 -13.70 14.54 -11.49
C TYR A 63 -14.41 14.15 -10.18
N GLY A 64 -13.86 14.57 -9.04
CA GLY A 64 -14.45 14.33 -7.73
C GLY A 64 -14.19 12.93 -7.21
N SER A 65 -14.89 12.56 -6.14
CA SER A 65 -14.60 11.36 -5.36
C SER A 65 -15.85 10.60 -4.93
N VAL A 66 -15.61 9.35 -4.56
CA VAL A 66 -16.56 8.48 -3.88
C VAL A 66 -15.92 8.05 -2.56
N THR A 67 -16.61 8.32 -1.44
CA THR A 67 -16.23 7.80 -0.12
C THR A 67 -17.11 6.61 0.19
N VAL A 68 -16.49 5.49 0.53
CA VAL A 68 -17.19 4.24 0.91
C VAL A 68 -16.78 3.83 2.31
N ASN A 69 -17.77 3.52 3.14
CA ASN A 69 -17.62 2.86 4.42
C ASN A 69 -18.22 1.44 4.32
N VAL A 70 -17.41 0.45 4.68
CA VAL A 70 -17.84 -0.95 4.82
C VAL A 70 -17.65 -1.37 6.27
N ALA A 71 -18.72 -1.84 6.90
CA ALA A 71 -18.71 -2.33 8.27
C ALA A 71 -19.34 -3.72 8.35
N GLY A 72 -18.87 -4.56 9.27
CA GLY A 72 -19.40 -5.91 9.43
C GLY A 72 -18.57 -6.75 10.40
N THR A 73 -18.68 -8.06 10.24
CA THR A 73 -17.92 -9.05 11.02
C THR A 73 -17.09 -9.90 10.08
N ARG A 74 -15.81 -10.10 10.41
CA ARG A 74 -14.92 -10.97 9.61
C ARG A 74 -15.27 -12.43 9.83
N SER A 75 -14.74 -13.31 8.97
CA SER A 75 -14.87 -14.76 9.08
C SER A 75 -14.27 -15.39 10.36
N ASP A 76 -13.51 -14.61 11.14
CA ASP A 76 -12.98 -14.99 12.46
C ASP A 76 -13.70 -14.30 13.63
N ASP A 77 -14.94 -13.86 13.43
CA ASP A 77 -15.86 -13.27 14.42
C ASP A 77 -15.39 -11.94 15.02
N VAL A 78 -14.51 -11.22 14.33
CA VAL A 78 -14.04 -9.89 14.75
C VAL A 78 -14.77 -8.82 13.95
N ALA A 79 -15.37 -7.85 14.64
CA ALA A 79 -16.01 -6.71 14.00
C ALA A 79 -14.97 -5.79 13.32
N PHE A 80 -15.36 -5.19 12.20
CA PHE A 80 -14.53 -4.21 11.48
C PHE A 80 -15.37 -3.05 10.95
N THR A 81 -14.70 -1.92 10.72
CA THR A 81 -15.21 -0.81 9.90
C THR A 81 -14.03 -0.24 9.11
N GLN A 82 -14.22 -0.01 7.83
CA GLN A 82 -13.21 0.52 6.93
C GLN A 82 -13.83 1.62 6.07
N GLU A 83 -13.21 2.79 6.08
CA GLU A 83 -13.57 3.91 5.20
C GLU A 83 -12.41 4.21 4.24
N HIS A 84 -12.74 4.44 2.98
CA HIS A 84 -11.80 4.87 1.94
C HIS A 84 -12.43 5.97 1.07
N GLU A 85 -11.61 6.95 0.67
CA GLU A 85 -11.97 7.95 -0.36
C GLU A 85 -11.27 7.59 -1.67
N PHE A 86 -12.04 7.27 -2.71
CA PHE A 86 -11.59 6.97 -4.06
C PHE A 86 -11.73 8.22 -4.92
N ARG A 87 -10.64 8.64 -5.56
CA ARG A 87 -10.57 10.00 -6.17
C ARG A 87 -10.14 9.99 -7.62
N PHE A 88 -9.46 8.93 -8.07
CA PHE A 88 -8.82 8.92 -9.37
C PHE A 88 -9.72 8.23 -10.39
N ILE A 89 -9.74 8.73 -11.62
CA ILE A 89 -10.35 8.03 -12.77
C ILE A 89 -9.29 7.21 -13.52
N ASN A 90 -9.74 6.29 -14.39
CA ASN A 90 -8.90 5.64 -15.40
C ASN A 90 -8.50 6.64 -16.51
N ASN A 91 -7.44 6.34 -17.27
CA ASN A 91 -6.88 7.19 -18.32
C ASN A 91 -7.77 7.29 -19.58
N ASP A 92 -8.56 6.26 -19.87
CA ASP A 92 -9.53 6.18 -20.98
C ASP A 92 -10.84 6.92 -20.68
N ASN A 93 -11.10 7.25 -19.41
CA ASN A 93 -12.37 7.76 -18.87
C ASN A 93 -13.52 6.76 -18.97
N ASP A 94 -13.23 5.48 -19.19
CA ASP A 94 -14.23 4.43 -19.07
C ASP A 94 -14.80 4.48 -17.64
N GLU A 95 -16.11 4.21 -17.51
CA GLU A 95 -16.83 4.20 -16.24
C GLU A 95 -16.88 5.60 -15.56
N ASN A 96 -17.02 6.68 -16.33
CA ASN A 96 -17.27 8.00 -15.76
C ASN A 96 -18.33 8.75 -16.58
N ASP A 97 -19.49 8.13 -16.70
CA ASP A 97 -20.48 8.47 -17.72
C ASP A 97 -21.86 8.82 -17.16
N VAL A 98 -22.58 9.63 -17.92
CA VAL A 98 -24.01 9.86 -17.79
C VAL A 98 -24.70 9.57 -19.11
N TYR A 99 -25.75 8.76 -19.04
CA TYR A 99 -26.62 8.42 -20.16
C TYR A 99 -28.05 8.90 -19.89
N PHE A 100 -28.65 9.52 -20.91
CA PHE A 100 -30.00 10.05 -20.83
C PHE A 100 -30.97 9.13 -21.60
N GLY A 101 -31.82 8.43 -20.86
CA GLY A 101 -32.98 7.73 -21.40
C GLY A 101 -34.13 8.70 -21.68
N ASN A 102 -35.34 8.14 -21.90
CA ASN A 102 -36.53 8.97 -22.12
C ASN A 102 -36.88 9.80 -20.88
N SER A 103 -37.08 9.13 -19.75
CA SER A 103 -37.39 9.71 -18.44
C SER A 103 -36.33 9.39 -17.39
N ASP A 104 -35.40 8.49 -17.72
CA ASP A 104 -34.46 7.91 -16.78
C ASP A 104 -33.07 8.47 -17.06
N ILE A 105 -32.24 8.59 -16.01
CA ILE A 105 -30.84 9.00 -16.12
C ILE A 105 -29.99 7.92 -15.48
N TYR A 106 -28.97 7.47 -16.21
CA TYR A 106 -28.03 6.44 -15.76
C TYR A 106 -26.67 7.08 -15.53
N PHE A 107 -26.04 6.74 -14.42
CA PHE A 107 -24.71 7.22 -14.05
C PHE A 107 -23.79 6.04 -13.77
N GLU A 108 -22.60 6.06 -14.35
CA GLU A 108 -21.51 5.13 -14.04
C GLU A 108 -20.33 5.93 -13.50
N ILE A 109 -19.87 5.57 -12.30
CA ILE A 109 -18.86 6.34 -11.57
C ILE A 109 -17.84 5.36 -10.95
N GLY A 110 -16.83 5.04 -11.74
CA GLY A 110 -15.64 4.28 -11.39
C GLY A 110 -14.60 5.20 -10.76
N ARG A 111 -14.10 4.85 -9.57
CA ARG A 111 -13.01 5.58 -8.92
C ARG A 111 -11.99 4.63 -8.33
N PHE A 112 -10.73 4.99 -8.47
CA PHE A 112 -9.58 4.26 -8.00
C PHE A 112 -9.00 4.95 -6.77
N PHE A 113 -8.47 4.14 -5.86
CA PHE A 113 -7.71 4.63 -4.71
C PHE A 113 -6.32 5.12 -5.14
N ASN A 114 -5.75 4.57 -6.21
CA ASN A 114 -4.41 4.82 -6.77
C ASN A 114 -4.36 4.65 -8.31
N THR A 115 -3.42 5.29 -9.04
CA THR A 115 -3.16 5.02 -10.48
C THR A 115 -1.69 5.31 -10.87
N PRO A 116 -1.13 4.67 -11.93
CA PRO A 116 -1.29 5.21 -13.29
C PRO A 116 -1.67 4.21 -14.40
N ASP A 117 -1.77 2.90 -14.12
CA ASP A 117 -2.21 1.86 -15.08
C ASP A 117 -2.45 0.55 -14.31
N ALA A 118 -3.61 0.34 -13.70
CA ALA A 118 -3.84 -0.79 -12.80
C ALA A 118 -5.15 -1.50 -13.13
N ASP A 119 -5.04 -2.76 -13.55
CA ASP A 119 -6.10 -3.77 -13.60
C ASP A 119 -7.03 -3.62 -12.39
N TYR A 120 -8.23 -3.02 -12.48
CA TYR A 120 -9.32 -2.87 -11.48
C TYR A 120 -8.96 -2.93 -9.96
N ASN A 121 -7.75 -2.57 -9.57
CA ASN A 121 -7.22 -2.90 -8.25
C ASN A 121 -7.47 -1.75 -7.31
N ASN A 122 -8.21 -2.02 -6.24
CA ASN A 122 -8.60 -1.04 -5.22
C ASN A 122 -9.38 0.12 -5.84
N SER A 123 -10.44 -0.25 -6.56
CA SER A 123 -11.41 0.63 -7.18
C SER A 123 -12.82 0.29 -6.72
N ILE A 124 -13.70 1.25 -6.96
CA ILE A 124 -15.13 1.08 -6.84
C ILE A 124 -15.76 1.43 -8.17
N LEU A 125 -16.91 0.83 -8.46
CA LEU A 125 -17.83 1.29 -9.50
C LEU A 125 -19.20 1.44 -8.87
N THR A 126 -19.79 2.63 -8.95
CA THR A 126 -21.20 2.82 -8.62
C THR A 126 -22.01 3.04 -9.88
N GLN A 127 -23.10 2.31 -10.02
CA GLN A 127 -24.09 2.51 -11.08
C GLN A 127 -25.39 2.99 -10.44
N LEU A 128 -25.83 4.19 -10.79
CA LEU A 128 -27.10 4.76 -10.30
C LEU A 128 -28.05 4.96 -11.47
N GLU A 129 -29.21 4.33 -11.40
CA GLU A 129 -30.34 4.62 -12.27
C GLU A 129 -31.35 5.49 -11.51
N VAL A 130 -31.61 6.68 -12.03
CA VAL A 130 -32.65 7.58 -11.56
C VAL A 130 -33.85 7.44 -12.49
N LYS A 131 -34.83 6.64 -12.07
CA LYS A 131 -36.06 6.37 -12.83
C LYS A 131 -37.00 7.55 -12.69
N ASP A 132 -37.69 7.94 -13.75
CA ASP A 132 -38.64 9.05 -13.76
C ASP A 132 -38.03 10.35 -13.17
N ALA A 133 -36.82 10.70 -13.62
CA ALA A 133 -36.03 11.80 -13.07
C ALA A 133 -36.78 13.15 -13.14
N GLY A 134 -36.91 13.80 -11.99
CA GLY A 134 -37.62 15.08 -11.85
C GLY A 134 -39.15 14.97 -11.79
N LEU A 135 -39.71 13.77 -11.82
CA LEU A 135 -41.15 13.53 -11.66
C LEU A 135 -41.49 13.10 -10.22
N GLU A 136 -42.79 13.13 -9.86
CA GLU A 136 -43.25 12.66 -8.54
C GLU A 136 -43.04 11.15 -8.33
N THR A 137 -42.90 10.39 -9.42
CA THR A 137 -42.66 8.94 -9.41
C THR A 137 -41.18 8.56 -9.34
N GLN A 138 -40.29 9.55 -9.14
CA GLN A 138 -38.86 9.33 -9.14
C GLN A 138 -38.46 8.24 -8.13
N SER A 139 -37.67 7.27 -8.61
CA SER A 139 -37.12 6.20 -7.78
C SER A 139 -35.69 5.86 -8.20
N PHE A 140 -35.00 5.05 -7.40
CA PHE A 140 -33.60 4.73 -7.60
C PHE A 140 -33.41 3.22 -7.69
N SER A 141 -32.58 2.78 -8.65
CA SER A 141 -31.91 1.48 -8.62
C SER A 141 -30.40 1.74 -8.57
N PHE A 142 -29.67 0.89 -7.86
CA PHE A 142 -28.27 1.12 -7.56
C PHE A 142 -27.49 -0.19 -7.57
N ALA A 143 -26.27 -0.13 -8.09
CA ALA A 143 -25.27 -1.16 -7.91
C ALA A 143 -23.96 -0.56 -7.42
N ILE A 144 -23.23 -1.32 -6.60
CA ILE A 144 -21.85 -1.01 -6.24
C ILE A 144 -20.99 -2.26 -6.41
N GLU A 145 -19.85 -2.07 -7.04
CA GLU A 145 -18.79 -3.07 -7.18
C GLU A 145 -17.58 -2.64 -6.36
N LEU A 146 -17.06 -3.55 -5.55
CA LEU A 146 -15.86 -3.35 -4.74
C LEU A 146 -14.73 -4.24 -5.29
N TRP A 147 -13.79 -3.65 -6.02
CA TRP A 147 -12.68 -4.39 -6.64
C TRP A 147 -11.36 -4.08 -5.94
N GLY A 148 -10.66 -5.10 -5.46
CA GLY A 148 -9.48 -4.95 -4.62
C GLY A 148 -9.67 -4.11 -3.34
N PHE A 149 -10.91 -3.89 -2.85
CA PHE A 149 -11.15 -3.09 -1.65
C PHE A 149 -10.57 -3.83 -0.44
N SER A 150 -9.53 -3.27 0.18
CA SER A 150 -8.85 -3.91 1.30
C SER A 150 -9.31 -3.38 2.64
N VAL A 151 -9.60 -4.30 3.55
CA VAL A 151 -9.81 -4.04 4.97
C VAL A 151 -8.58 -4.52 5.73
N VAL A 152 -7.93 -3.62 6.45
CA VAL A 152 -6.76 -3.95 7.29
C VAL A 152 -7.10 -3.62 8.73
N SER A 153 -7.10 -4.63 9.59
CA SER A 153 -7.48 -4.51 11.00
C SER A 153 -6.27 -4.30 11.92
N GLU A 154 -6.51 -3.80 13.14
CA GLU A 154 -5.45 -3.53 14.13
C GLU A 154 -4.68 -4.78 14.56
N ASP A 155 -5.28 -5.97 14.43
CA ASP A 155 -4.63 -7.26 14.70
C ASP A 155 -3.70 -7.73 13.57
N LEU A 156 -3.38 -6.84 12.63
CA LEU A 156 -2.48 -7.06 11.49
C LEU A 156 -2.98 -8.13 10.52
N LYS A 157 -4.29 -8.38 10.48
CA LYS A 157 -4.94 -9.21 9.48
C LYS A 157 -5.63 -8.34 8.44
N TYR A 158 -5.78 -8.88 7.24
CA TYR A 158 -6.47 -8.23 6.15
C TYR A 158 -7.33 -9.22 5.37
N PHE A 159 -8.31 -8.70 4.66
CA PHE A 159 -9.04 -9.39 3.59
C PHE A 159 -9.38 -8.37 2.50
N ILE A 160 -9.79 -8.87 1.33
CA ILE A 160 -9.99 -8.07 0.12
C ILE A 160 -11.28 -8.51 -0.55
N PHE A 161 -12.11 -7.55 -0.96
CA PHE A 161 -13.21 -7.75 -1.90
C PHE A 161 -12.63 -7.71 -3.33
N ASP A 162 -12.62 -8.83 -4.04
CA ASP A 162 -11.93 -8.96 -5.35
C ASP A 162 -12.48 -10.15 -6.17
N ASP A 163 -13.77 -10.46 -6.01
CA ASP A 163 -14.44 -11.58 -6.68
C ASP A 163 -15.82 -11.19 -7.21
N GLU A 164 -16.45 -12.10 -7.96
CA GLU A 164 -17.82 -11.91 -8.49
C GLU A 164 -18.86 -11.64 -7.38
N ASN A 165 -18.57 -12.02 -6.13
CA ASN A 165 -19.46 -11.78 -4.98
C ASN A 165 -19.29 -10.36 -4.40
N SER A 166 -18.43 -9.53 -4.99
CA SER A 166 -18.18 -8.16 -4.56
C SER A 166 -19.01 -7.13 -5.33
N ILE A 167 -20.05 -7.59 -6.04
CA ILE A 167 -21.04 -6.82 -6.79
C ILE A 167 -22.37 -6.89 -6.05
N TYR A 168 -22.89 -5.74 -5.62
CA TYR A 168 -24.13 -5.68 -4.84
C TYR A 168 -25.14 -4.77 -5.52
N THR A 169 -26.34 -5.27 -5.76
CA THR A 169 -27.42 -4.55 -6.45
C THR A 169 -28.61 -4.33 -5.53
N SER A 170 -29.28 -3.18 -5.64
CA SER A 170 -30.42 -2.82 -4.78
C SER A 170 -31.64 -3.72 -4.95
N ASP A 171 -31.72 -4.43 -6.07
CA ASP A 171 -32.83 -5.31 -6.42
C ASP A 171 -32.56 -6.78 -6.00
N ASP A 172 -31.38 -7.08 -5.45
CA ASP A 172 -31.01 -8.40 -4.94
C ASP A 172 -31.80 -8.72 -3.66
N PRO A 173 -32.40 -9.93 -3.52
CA PRO A 173 -33.08 -10.33 -2.28
C PRO A 173 -32.19 -10.33 -1.02
N GLY A 174 -30.87 -10.50 -1.15
CA GLY A 174 -29.90 -10.43 -0.06
C GLY A 174 -29.49 -9.00 0.31
N VAL A 175 -30.05 -7.98 -0.36
CA VAL A 175 -29.81 -6.58 -0.08
C VAL A 175 -31.03 -5.96 0.60
N THR A 176 -30.82 -5.36 1.77
CA THR A 176 -31.87 -4.71 2.57
C THR A 176 -31.45 -3.31 2.98
N ASN A 177 -32.38 -2.53 3.56
CA ASN A 177 -32.14 -1.16 4.04
C ASN A 177 -31.49 -0.23 3.00
N PHE A 178 -31.69 -0.52 1.72
CA PHE A 178 -31.22 0.32 0.62
C PHE A 178 -31.90 1.69 0.67
N SER A 179 -31.10 2.75 0.60
CA SER A 179 -31.63 4.08 0.35
C SER A 179 -30.60 4.98 -0.34
N ILE A 180 -31.11 5.85 -1.22
CA ILE A 180 -30.41 7.00 -1.75
C ILE A 180 -30.97 8.26 -1.10
N THR A 181 -30.08 9.12 -0.60
CA THR A 181 -30.42 10.41 0.00
C THR A 181 -29.53 11.51 -0.57
N ASN A 182 -29.91 12.77 -0.37
CA ASN A 182 -29.14 13.93 -0.83
C ASN A 182 -28.80 13.92 -2.33
N TYR A 183 -29.63 13.26 -3.14
CA TYR A 183 -29.45 13.20 -4.59
C TYR A 183 -29.62 14.59 -5.21
N SER A 184 -28.66 14.98 -6.04
CA SER A 184 -28.72 16.16 -6.89
C SER A 184 -27.87 15.94 -8.13
N PHE A 185 -28.42 16.29 -9.29
CA PHE A 185 -27.67 16.33 -10.54
C PHE A 185 -27.84 17.71 -11.20
N ASN A 186 -26.73 18.28 -11.64
CA ASN A 186 -26.69 19.56 -12.36
C ASN A 186 -26.19 19.32 -13.79
N ASP A 187 -27.11 19.38 -14.74
CA ASP A 187 -26.89 19.16 -16.18
C ASP A 187 -25.92 20.15 -16.85
N THR A 188 -25.70 21.32 -16.25
CA THR A 188 -24.82 22.36 -16.77
C THR A 188 -23.36 22.10 -16.40
N THR A 189 -23.14 21.47 -15.24
CA THR A 189 -21.80 21.19 -14.69
C THR A 189 -21.46 19.70 -14.72
N ASN A 190 -22.40 18.86 -15.13
CA ASN A 190 -22.41 17.41 -14.97
C ASN A 190 -22.00 16.94 -13.58
N ARG A 191 -22.28 17.75 -12.55
CA ARG A 191 -21.97 17.39 -11.17
C ARG A 191 -23.14 16.60 -10.59
N ILE A 192 -22.82 15.43 -10.05
CA ILE A 192 -23.75 14.57 -9.32
C ILE A 192 -23.29 14.45 -7.87
N THR A 193 -24.26 14.52 -6.95
CA THR A 193 -24.06 14.19 -5.54
C THR A 193 -25.16 13.28 -5.05
N TYR A 194 -24.82 12.30 -4.22
CA TYR A 194 -25.79 11.51 -3.45
C TYR A 194 -25.09 10.79 -2.28
N SER A 195 -25.88 10.28 -1.35
CA SER A 195 -25.43 9.35 -0.30
C SER A 195 -26.20 8.06 -0.47
N PHE A 196 -25.52 6.93 -0.25
CA PHE A 196 -26.12 5.60 -0.33
C PHE A 196 -25.87 4.83 0.96
N THR A 197 -26.76 3.90 1.27
CA THR A 197 -26.59 2.89 2.31
C THR A 197 -27.34 1.63 1.90
N MET A 198 -26.81 0.47 2.25
CA MET A 198 -27.41 -0.85 2.05
C MET A 198 -26.80 -1.84 3.05
N ASP A 199 -27.60 -2.80 3.46
CA ASP A 199 -27.14 -3.97 4.22
C ASP A 199 -27.13 -5.18 3.30
N ILE A 200 -26.06 -5.96 3.34
CA ILE A 200 -25.83 -7.15 2.51
C ILE A 200 -25.84 -8.36 3.44
N GLU A 201 -26.61 -9.39 3.10
CA GLU A 201 -26.68 -10.65 3.83
C GLU A 201 -25.39 -11.50 3.66
N GLU A 202 -25.37 -12.72 4.18
CA GLU A 202 -24.16 -13.56 4.34
C GLU A 202 -23.48 -13.99 3.02
N ASP A 203 -24.04 -13.65 1.85
CA ASP A 203 -23.47 -13.97 0.53
C ASP A 203 -22.45 -12.92 0.07
N ASN A 204 -21.37 -12.77 0.85
CA ASN A 204 -20.25 -11.88 0.54
C ASN A 204 -18.91 -12.45 1.04
N THR A 205 -17.81 -11.78 0.71
CA THR A 205 -16.43 -12.19 1.05
C THR A 205 -16.20 -12.55 2.52
N THR A 206 -16.94 -11.93 3.46
CA THR A 206 -16.76 -12.17 4.89
C THR A 206 -17.55 -13.37 5.42
N GLY A 207 -18.52 -13.87 4.65
CA GLY A 207 -19.50 -14.87 5.08
C GLY A 207 -20.44 -14.41 6.20
N ASN A 208 -20.51 -13.11 6.47
CA ASN A 208 -21.34 -12.48 7.50
C ASN A 208 -22.01 -11.23 6.94
N SER A 209 -23.09 -10.74 7.55
CA SER A 209 -23.74 -9.51 7.07
C SER A 209 -22.81 -8.29 7.09
N LEU A 210 -22.95 -7.43 6.09
CA LEU A 210 -22.23 -6.18 5.93
C LEU A 210 -23.19 -4.99 5.87
N THR A 211 -22.74 -3.83 6.32
CA THR A 211 -23.33 -2.54 5.96
C THR A 211 -22.36 -1.82 5.04
N VAL A 212 -22.83 -1.42 3.86
CA VAL A 212 -22.08 -0.64 2.88
C VAL A 212 -22.78 0.70 2.71
N SER A 213 -22.05 1.77 2.95
CA SER A 213 -22.58 3.14 2.85
C SER A 213 -21.55 4.08 2.28
N GLY A 214 -21.97 5.24 1.81
CA GLY A 214 -21.04 6.17 1.22
C GLY A 214 -21.65 7.45 0.68
N THR A 215 -20.78 8.29 0.16
CA THR A 215 -21.14 9.55 -0.48
C THR A 215 -20.43 9.68 -1.81
N VAL A 216 -21.17 10.14 -2.82
CA VAL A 216 -20.66 10.46 -4.14
C VAL A 216 -20.70 11.97 -4.33
N ASN A 217 -19.59 12.54 -4.81
CA ASN A 217 -19.52 13.91 -5.33
C ASN A 217 -18.59 13.90 -6.53
N ALA A 218 -19.18 13.74 -7.70
CA ALA A 218 -18.45 13.48 -8.93
C ALA A 218 -18.87 14.43 -10.06
N ILE A 219 -17.99 14.60 -11.04
CA ILE A 219 -18.30 15.15 -12.35
C ILE A 219 -18.26 14.00 -13.35
N VAL A 220 -19.37 13.74 -14.01
CA VAL A 220 -19.55 12.69 -15.03
C VAL A 220 -19.46 13.27 -16.45
N LEU A 221 -19.20 12.42 -17.43
CA LEU A 221 -19.04 12.79 -18.83
C LEU A 221 -20.17 12.21 -19.66
N GLU A 222 -20.46 12.82 -20.81
CA GLU A 222 -21.44 12.26 -21.75
C GLU A 222 -20.66 11.59 -22.89
N ASN A 223 -20.79 10.28 -23.04
CA ASN A 223 -20.21 9.56 -24.17
C ASN A 223 -21.00 9.86 -25.44
N ILE A 224 -20.35 10.52 -26.40
CA ILE A 224 -20.96 10.91 -27.69
C ILE A 224 -20.94 9.80 -28.74
N GLN A 225 -20.21 8.71 -28.50
CA GLN A 225 -20.12 7.57 -29.43
C GLN A 225 -21.31 6.61 -29.30
N ASP A 226 -21.99 6.62 -28.15
CA ASP A 226 -23.15 5.76 -27.86
C ASP A 226 -24.50 6.40 -28.25
N LYS A 227 -24.48 7.41 -29.13
CA LYS A 227 -25.68 8.07 -29.70
C LYS A 227 -26.14 7.48 -31.03
#